data_AF-B7BG79-F1
#
_entry.id   AF-B7BG79-F1
#
_cell.length_a   1.000
_cell.length_b   1.000
_cell.length_c   1.000
_cell.angle_alpha   90.00
_cell.angle_beta   90.00
_cell.angle_gamma   90.00
#
_symmetry.space_group_name_H-M   'P 1'
#
loop_
_entity.id
_entity.type
_entity.pdbx_description
1 polymer ?
#
loop_
_entity_poly.entity_id
_entity_poly.type
_entity_poly.pdbx_seq_one_letter_code
_entity_poly.pdbx_strand_id
1 'polypeptide(L)'
;MKSALKLLVTFGVGCLIGIVLVCAGIVSFTDMTWNELVQKLAKIEALEMVGIFAGSIVCTLVAFVLQIVLHEGGHLLFGLLSGYRFVSFRIFNWTLIRQEGKFRLKRFGIAGTGGQCLMFPPDKPLEEIPVALYHWGGVIVNMSMALLAFVVWYVVEDPSPLLAQFLVMMCFAGVSLGLLNGIPFKRGITNDAANVRLMRKYPKSKKAMMVQLRVNAYIQEGIRIKDMPEEWLAWKGDIDYGEPMQLNVRLLQVGRLMDLGQMEEAYVALEEIARHRGEMIGLLAKEVVCELIYLDLVTGHNQWADTLYTKEIELYVRQYSALMSSKQRFLCAWALYKEQDREKALAIYENVVQKQTQYLLQGEVKMDIAMMEAMFHLV
;
A
#
# COMPACT_ATOMS: atom_id res chain seq x y z
N MET A 1 -15.98 -7.22 -26.95
CA MET A 1 -15.28 -8.00 -28.01
C MET A 1 -14.02 -7.32 -28.55
N LYS A 2 -14.04 -6.06 -29.02
CA LYS A 2 -12.84 -5.40 -29.59
C LYS A 2 -11.64 -5.29 -28.61
N SER A 3 -11.87 -5.03 -27.32
CA SER A 3 -10.78 -4.94 -26.33
C SER A 3 -10.16 -6.30 -25.97
N ALA A 4 -10.97 -7.36 -25.89
CA ALA A 4 -10.49 -8.71 -25.61
C ALA A 4 -9.66 -9.27 -26.78
N LEU A 5 -10.10 -9.04 -28.02
CA LEU A 5 -9.35 -9.43 -29.21
C LEU A 5 -8.01 -8.67 -29.31
N LYS A 6 -8.00 -7.35 -29.02
CA LYS A 6 -6.77 -6.58 -28.95
C LYS A 6 -5.81 -7.14 -27.91
N LEU A 7 -6.32 -7.47 -26.71
CA LEU A 7 -5.52 -8.07 -25.63
C LEU A 7 -4.89 -9.40 -26.06
N LEU A 8 -5.69 -10.29 -26.68
CA LEU A 8 -5.23 -11.58 -27.18
C LEU A 8 -4.16 -11.43 -28.27
N VAL A 9 -4.36 -10.50 -29.22
CA VAL A 9 -3.37 -10.22 -30.27
C VAL A 9 -2.08 -9.66 -29.67
N THR A 10 -2.17 -8.67 -28.77
CA THR A 10 -0.97 -8.12 -28.10
C THR A 10 -0.24 -9.15 -27.26
N PHE A 11 -0.97 -10.05 -26.60
CA PHE A 11 -0.41 -11.14 -25.83
C PHE A 11 0.30 -12.15 -26.75
N GLY A 12 -0.34 -12.57 -27.84
CA GLY A 12 0.24 -13.48 -28.83
C GLY A 12 1.50 -12.91 -29.48
N VAL A 13 1.49 -11.63 -29.86
CA VAL A 13 2.68 -10.94 -30.38
C VAL A 13 3.79 -10.88 -29.33
N GLY A 14 3.46 -10.57 -28.08
CA GLY A 14 4.43 -10.57 -26.97
C GLY A 14 5.08 -11.92 -26.74
N CYS A 15 4.29 -13.01 -26.75
CA CYS A 15 4.80 -14.37 -26.63
C CYS A 15 5.73 -14.74 -27.80
N LEU A 16 5.37 -14.37 -29.04
CA LEU A 16 6.21 -14.62 -30.21
C LEU A 16 7.55 -13.87 -30.11
N ILE A 17 7.52 -12.60 -29.73
CA ILE A 17 8.75 -11.80 -29.51
C ILE A 17 9.60 -12.46 -28.41
N GLY A 18 8.99 -12.88 -27.30
CA GLY A 18 9.68 -13.56 -26.21
C GLY A 18 10.38 -14.84 -26.66
N ILE A 19 9.68 -15.71 -27.41
CA ILE A 19 10.26 -16.94 -27.96
C ILE A 19 11.43 -16.62 -28.88
N VAL A 20 11.29 -15.65 -29.79
CA VAL A 20 12.36 -15.25 -30.71
C VAL A 20 13.58 -14.75 -29.95
N LEU A 21 13.40 -13.91 -28.92
CA LEU A 21 14.50 -13.39 -28.11
C LEU A 21 15.20 -14.48 -27.32
N VAL A 22 14.45 -15.43 -26.74
CA VAL A 22 15.04 -16.58 -26.02
C VAL A 22 15.82 -17.46 -26.99
N CYS A 23 15.25 -17.80 -28.15
CA CYS A 23 15.94 -18.59 -29.16
C CYS A 23 17.20 -17.90 -29.68
N ALA A 24 17.14 -16.59 -29.94
CA ALA A 24 18.31 -15.80 -30.33
C ALA A 24 19.38 -15.79 -29.23
N GLY A 25 18.97 -15.67 -27.96
CA GLY A 25 19.87 -15.77 -26.82
C GLY A 25 20.56 -17.12 -26.74
N ILE A 26 19.82 -18.22 -26.85
CA ILE A 26 20.40 -19.58 -26.85
C ILE A 26 21.43 -19.71 -27.97
N VAL A 27 21.11 -19.33 -29.21
CA VAL A 27 22.05 -19.43 -30.34
C VAL A 27 23.26 -18.50 -30.16
N SER A 28 23.09 -17.35 -29.50
CA SER A 28 24.18 -16.37 -29.31
C SER A 28 25.14 -16.75 -28.17
N PHE A 29 24.66 -17.50 -27.18
CA PHE A 29 25.41 -17.82 -25.95
C PHE A 29 25.72 -19.32 -25.79
N THR A 30 25.33 -20.15 -26.75
CA THR A 30 25.63 -21.59 -26.79
C THR A 30 26.15 -21.97 -28.18
N ASP A 31 26.83 -23.11 -28.29
CA ASP A 31 27.30 -23.64 -29.57
C ASP A 31 26.18 -24.20 -30.48
N MET A 32 24.91 -24.03 -30.10
CA MET A 32 23.77 -24.52 -30.87
C MET A 32 23.44 -23.62 -32.06
N THR A 33 23.26 -24.24 -33.22
CA THR A 33 22.76 -23.56 -34.42
C THR A 33 21.24 -23.38 -34.40
N TRP A 34 20.73 -22.44 -35.20
CA TRP A 34 19.29 -22.25 -35.40
C TRP A 34 18.58 -23.53 -35.86
N ASN A 35 19.19 -24.30 -36.76
CA ASN A 35 18.61 -25.54 -37.27
C ASN A 35 18.51 -26.61 -36.19
N GLU A 36 19.54 -26.79 -35.37
CA GLU A 36 19.53 -27.73 -34.24
C GLU A 36 18.49 -27.33 -33.20
N LEU A 37 18.35 -26.03 -32.90
CA LEU A 37 17.36 -25.52 -31.98
C LEU A 37 15.93 -25.79 -32.48
N VAL A 38 15.64 -25.48 -33.75
CA VAL A 38 14.32 -25.74 -34.36
C VAL A 38 14.01 -27.23 -34.37
N GLN A 39 14.97 -28.09 -34.68
CA GLN A 39 14.79 -29.54 -34.65
C GLN A 39 14.53 -30.06 -33.24
N LYS A 40 15.20 -29.53 -32.21
CA LYS A 40 14.94 -29.89 -30.81
C LYS A 40 13.54 -29.45 -30.39
N LEU A 41 13.12 -28.23 -30.72
CA LEU A 41 11.79 -27.72 -30.40
C LEU A 41 10.68 -28.52 -31.10
N ALA A 42 10.89 -28.92 -32.36
CA ALA A 42 9.93 -29.72 -33.12
C ALA A 42 9.76 -31.16 -32.61
N LYS A 43 10.71 -31.66 -31.80
CA LYS A 43 10.67 -32.99 -31.19
C LYS A 43 9.92 -33.02 -29.85
N ILE A 44 9.61 -31.87 -29.27
CA ILE A 44 8.90 -31.82 -27.98
C ILE A 44 7.45 -32.25 -28.20
N GLU A 45 7.01 -33.27 -27.45
CA GLU A 45 5.64 -33.74 -27.54
C GLU A 45 4.65 -32.70 -27.02
N ALA A 46 3.42 -32.69 -27.55
CA ALA A 46 2.41 -31.72 -27.15
C ALA A 46 2.10 -31.77 -25.64
N LEU A 47 2.10 -32.96 -25.03
CA LEU A 47 1.87 -33.13 -23.60
C LEU A 47 3.04 -32.59 -22.75
N GLU A 48 4.27 -32.79 -23.22
CA GLU A 48 5.48 -32.26 -22.59
C GLU A 48 5.51 -30.72 -22.65
N MET A 49 5.16 -30.15 -23.81
CA MET A 49 4.97 -28.69 -23.96
C MET A 49 3.93 -28.13 -22.97
N VAL A 50 2.80 -28.82 -22.80
CA VAL A 50 1.78 -28.42 -21.81
C VAL A 50 2.34 -28.49 -20.39
N GLY A 51 3.10 -29.54 -20.06
CA GLY A 51 3.75 -29.71 -18.76
C GLY A 51 4.75 -28.58 -18.45
N ILE A 52 5.62 -28.25 -19.42
CA ILE A 52 6.60 -27.15 -19.30
C ILE A 52 5.88 -25.82 -19.08
N PHE A 53 4.83 -25.55 -19.85
CA PHE A 53 4.08 -24.31 -19.75
C PHE A 53 3.34 -24.19 -18.40
N ALA A 54 2.64 -25.25 -17.99
CA ALA A 54 1.94 -25.28 -16.70
C ALA A 54 2.92 -25.14 -15.53
N GLY A 55 4.03 -25.88 -15.58
CA GLY A 55 5.13 -25.75 -14.62
C GLY A 55 5.63 -24.31 -14.56
N SER A 56 5.86 -23.67 -15.72
CA SER A 56 6.40 -22.31 -15.81
C SER A 56 5.49 -21.30 -15.13
N ILE A 57 4.18 -21.42 -15.33
CA ILE A 57 3.19 -20.58 -14.64
C ILE A 57 3.28 -20.77 -13.13
N VAL A 58 3.26 -22.03 -12.65
CA VAL A 58 3.32 -22.33 -11.21
C VAL A 58 4.62 -21.82 -10.59
N CYS A 59 5.77 -22.12 -11.21
CA CYS A 59 7.07 -21.64 -10.76
C CYS A 59 7.13 -20.11 -10.72
N THR A 60 6.59 -19.42 -11.73
CA THR A 60 6.54 -17.95 -11.77
C THR A 60 5.70 -17.41 -10.62
N LEU A 61 4.49 -17.93 -10.43
CA LEU A 61 3.60 -17.48 -9.35
C LEU A 61 4.24 -17.67 -7.97
N VAL A 62 4.79 -18.86 -7.71
CA VAL A 62 5.48 -19.15 -6.45
C VAL A 62 6.70 -18.25 -6.29
N ALA A 63 7.49 -18.05 -7.34
CA ALA A 63 8.68 -17.22 -7.30
C ALA A 63 8.37 -15.76 -6.96
N PHE A 64 7.35 -15.17 -7.58
CA PHE A 64 6.92 -13.80 -7.29
C PHE A 64 6.39 -13.67 -5.85
N VAL A 65 5.58 -14.63 -5.38
CA VAL A 65 5.09 -14.63 -3.99
C VAL A 65 6.27 -14.67 -3.02
N LEU A 66 7.22 -15.59 -3.21
CA LEU A 66 8.40 -15.70 -2.35
C LEU A 66 9.25 -14.44 -2.38
N GLN A 67 9.51 -13.87 -3.56
CA GLN A 67 10.27 -12.64 -3.69
C GLN A 67 9.59 -11.43 -3.05
N ILE A 68 8.25 -11.37 -3.03
CA ILE A 68 7.51 -10.34 -2.28
C ILE A 68 7.69 -10.55 -0.77
N VAL A 69 7.54 -11.79 -0.28
CA VAL A 69 7.76 -12.09 1.15
C VAL A 69 9.18 -11.75 1.58
N LEU A 70 10.17 -12.12 0.77
CA LEU A 70 11.58 -11.82 1.00
C LEU A 70 11.87 -10.32 0.93
N HIS A 71 11.25 -9.58 0.01
CA HIS A 71 11.34 -8.13 -0.09
C HIS A 71 10.89 -7.45 1.22
N GLU A 72 9.66 -7.73 1.66
CA GLU A 72 9.16 -7.17 2.91
C GLU A 72 10.00 -7.63 4.11
N GLY A 73 10.48 -8.88 4.08
CA GLY A 73 11.42 -9.41 5.07
C GLY A 73 12.75 -8.65 5.11
N GLY A 74 13.20 -8.12 3.97
CA GLY A 74 14.35 -7.24 3.87
C GLY A 74 14.12 -5.91 4.58
N HIS A 75 12.97 -5.25 4.38
CA HIS A 75 12.63 -4.05 5.15
C HIS A 75 12.63 -4.31 6.65
N LEU A 76 12.06 -5.45 7.07
CA LEU A 76 12.05 -5.85 8.46
C LEU A 76 13.48 -6.04 9.01
N LEU A 77 14.29 -6.86 8.34
CA LEU A 77 15.65 -7.16 8.76
C LEU A 77 16.49 -5.88 8.88
N PHE A 78 16.54 -5.08 7.82
CA PHE A 78 17.37 -3.88 7.78
C PHE A 78 16.79 -2.74 8.62
N GLY A 79 15.48 -2.69 8.81
CA GLY A 79 14.83 -1.80 9.77
C GLY A 79 15.25 -2.12 11.20
N LEU A 80 15.19 -3.39 11.62
CA LEU A 80 15.65 -3.82 12.94
C LEU A 80 17.14 -3.50 13.17
N LEU A 81 17.99 -3.80 12.18
CA LEU A 81 19.41 -3.44 12.23
C LEU A 81 19.65 -1.92 12.33
N SER A 82 18.71 -1.13 11.83
CA SER A 82 18.74 0.34 11.88
C SER A 82 18.09 0.92 13.15
N GLY A 83 17.62 0.07 14.07
CA GLY A 83 16.98 0.47 15.33
C GLY A 83 15.48 0.76 15.23
N TYR A 84 14.84 0.44 14.11
CA TYR A 84 13.38 0.51 14.01
C TYR A 84 12.75 -0.64 14.79
N ARG A 85 11.52 -0.44 15.28
CA ARG A 85 10.75 -1.47 15.97
C ARG A 85 9.63 -1.99 15.10
N PHE A 86 9.38 -3.28 15.14
CA PHE A 86 8.31 -3.91 14.38
C PHE A 86 6.92 -3.38 14.77
N VAL A 87 6.08 -3.06 13.76
CA VAL A 87 4.67 -2.68 13.94
C VAL A 87 3.76 -3.67 13.22
N SER A 88 3.91 -3.79 11.90
CA SER A 88 3.09 -4.69 11.10
C SER A 88 3.80 -5.22 9.85
N PHE A 89 3.48 -6.46 9.48
CA PHE A 89 3.95 -7.15 8.28
C PHE A 89 2.76 -7.69 7.51
N ARG A 90 2.56 -7.26 6.27
CA ARG A 90 1.47 -7.73 5.41
C ARG A 90 2.01 -8.42 4.18
N ILE A 91 1.38 -9.53 3.82
CA ILE A 91 1.50 -10.18 2.52
C ILE A 91 0.09 -10.37 1.96
N PHE A 92 -0.18 -9.78 0.80
CA PHE A 92 -1.52 -9.68 0.23
C PHE A 92 -2.55 -9.13 1.23
N ASN A 93 -3.45 -10.00 1.71
CA ASN A 93 -4.52 -9.66 2.65
C ASN A 93 -4.25 -10.15 4.07
N TRP A 94 -3.11 -10.79 4.34
CA TRP A 94 -2.77 -11.32 5.66
C TRP A 94 -1.78 -10.38 6.32
N THR A 95 -2.20 -9.75 7.42
CA THR A 95 -1.41 -8.78 8.17
C THR A 95 -1.08 -9.34 9.55
N LEU A 96 0.19 -9.56 9.83
CA LEU A 96 0.72 -9.80 11.16
C LEU A 96 0.94 -8.45 11.84
N ILE A 97 0.28 -8.20 12.96
CA ILE A 97 0.43 -6.97 13.74
C ILE A 97 0.93 -7.29 15.15
N ARG A 98 1.62 -6.33 15.76
CA ARG A 98 1.92 -6.36 17.19
C ARG A 98 0.90 -5.49 17.93
N GLN A 99 0.07 -6.10 18.76
CA GLN A 99 -0.95 -5.42 19.55
C GLN A 99 -0.85 -5.90 21.01
N GLU A 100 -0.76 -4.98 21.97
CA GLU A 100 -0.63 -5.28 23.41
C GLU A 100 0.56 -6.23 23.71
N GLY A 101 1.68 -6.02 23.01
CA GLY A 101 2.87 -6.86 23.14
C GLY A 101 2.77 -8.26 22.52
N LYS A 102 1.62 -8.66 21.97
CA LYS A 102 1.39 -9.97 21.33
C LYS A 102 1.26 -9.84 19.82
N PHE A 103 1.68 -10.87 19.10
CA PHE A 103 1.45 -10.96 17.66
C PHE A 103 0.04 -11.45 17.37
N ARG A 104 -0.68 -10.77 16.48
CA ARG A 104 -2.02 -11.15 16.03
C ARG A 104 -2.06 -11.15 14.51
N LEU A 105 -2.72 -12.14 13.93
CA LEU A 105 -2.94 -12.22 12.49
C LEU A 105 -4.34 -11.69 12.16
N LYS A 106 -4.41 -10.69 11.29
CA LYS A 106 -5.67 -10.09 10.81
C LYS A 106 -5.75 -10.19 9.28
N ARG A 107 -6.97 -10.24 8.75
CA ARG A 107 -7.21 -10.20 7.30
C ARG A 107 -7.56 -8.77 6.89
N PHE A 108 -6.59 -8.07 6.30
CA PHE A 108 -6.71 -6.72 5.79
C PHE A 108 -5.78 -6.56 4.60
N GLY A 109 -6.24 -5.94 3.52
CA GLY A 109 -5.47 -5.70 2.31
C GLY A 109 -5.59 -4.25 1.86
N ILE A 110 -4.52 -3.69 1.32
CA ILE A 110 -4.53 -2.38 0.67
C ILE A 110 -4.40 -2.59 -0.83
N ALA A 111 -5.39 -2.08 -1.57
CA ALA A 111 -5.39 -2.14 -3.02
C ALA A 111 -4.10 -1.52 -3.59
N GLY A 112 -3.48 -2.22 -4.54
CA GLY A 112 -2.26 -1.75 -5.19
C GLY A 112 -0.94 -2.09 -4.49
N THR A 113 -0.96 -2.89 -3.42
CA THR A 113 0.26 -3.37 -2.74
C THR A 113 0.32 -4.90 -2.72
N GLY A 114 1.50 -5.48 -2.99
CA GLY A 114 1.73 -6.94 -2.87
C GLY A 114 2.10 -7.36 -1.43
N GLY A 115 2.79 -6.48 -0.73
CA GLY A 115 3.18 -6.61 0.67
C GLY A 115 3.30 -5.23 1.32
N GLN A 116 3.54 -5.22 2.63
CA GLN A 116 3.86 -4.00 3.37
C GLN A 116 4.53 -4.31 4.71
N CYS A 117 5.72 -3.77 4.95
CA CYS A 117 6.38 -3.76 6.25
C CYS A 117 6.41 -2.34 6.83
N LEU A 118 5.59 -2.11 7.87
CA LEU A 118 5.63 -0.87 8.64
C LEU A 118 6.38 -1.07 9.95
N MET A 119 7.21 -0.09 10.26
CA MET A 119 8.04 -0.10 11.45
C MET A 119 8.04 1.27 12.13
N PHE A 120 8.17 1.26 13.45
CA PHE A 120 8.26 2.45 14.26
C PHE A 120 9.71 2.99 14.21
N PRO A 121 9.91 4.27 13.85
CA PRO A 121 11.25 4.85 13.76
C PRO A 121 11.94 4.99 15.12
N PRO A 122 13.27 4.93 15.20
CA PRO A 122 14.01 5.10 16.46
C PRO A 122 13.83 6.50 17.05
N ASP A 123 13.98 6.58 18.37
CA ASP A 123 13.94 7.84 19.13
C ASP A 123 15.30 8.55 19.03
N LYS A 124 15.52 9.21 17.89
CA LYS A 124 16.73 10.00 17.58
C LYS A 124 16.34 11.36 16.98
N PRO A 125 17.24 12.36 17.03
CA PRO A 125 17.09 13.58 16.23
C PRO A 125 16.79 13.26 14.77
N LEU A 126 15.96 14.09 14.11
CA LEU A 126 15.43 13.81 12.78
C LEU A 126 16.54 13.52 11.76
N GLU A 127 17.66 14.24 11.86
CA GLU A 127 18.84 14.16 11.00
C GLU A 127 19.50 12.78 11.10
N GLU A 128 19.52 12.20 12.30
CA GLU A 128 20.19 10.93 12.62
C GLU A 128 19.33 9.69 12.34
N ILE A 129 18.02 9.86 12.12
CA ILE A 129 17.15 8.70 11.83
C ILE A 129 17.56 8.04 10.50
N PRO A 130 17.94 6.74 10.51
CA PRO A 130 18.45 6.06 9.33
C PRO A 130 17.33 5.64 8.37
N VAL A 131 17.20 6.35 7.24
CA VAL A 131 16.16 6.05 6.24
C VAL A 131 16.64 5.11 5.13
N ALA A 132 17.94 5.03 4.89
CA ALA A 132 18.44 4.34 3.71
C ALA A 132 18.32 2.83 3.82
N LEU A 133 18.88 2.22 4.87
CA LEU A 133 18.89 0.76 5.02
C LEU A 133 17.49 0.17 5.18
N TYR A 134 16.61 0.84 5.95
CA TYR A 134 15.22 0.43 6.10
C TYR A 134 14.51 0.30 4.74
N HIS A 135 14.62 1.29 3.86
CA HIS A 135 13.97 1.26 2.55
C HIS A 135 14.73 0.44 1.50
N TRP A 136 16.06 0.40 1.52
CA TRP A 136 16.83 -0.44 0.58
C TRP A 136 16.79 -1.92 0.95
N GLY A 137 16.38 -2.27 2.17
CA GLY A 137 16.39 -3.63 2.67
C GLY A 137 15.68 -4.63 1.75
N GLY A 138 14.48 -4.28 1.27
CA GLY A 138 13.74 -5.14 0.34
C GLY A 138 14.47 -5.34 -0.98
N VAL A 139 14.99 -4.27 -1.58
CA VAL A 139 15.76 -4.33 -2.83
C VAL A 139 17.03 -5.16 -2.66
N ILE A 140 17.77 -4.97 -1.57
CA ILE A 140 18.99 -5.74 -1.26
C ILE A 140 18.66 -7.23 -1.18
N VAL A 141 17.60 -7.60 -0.46
CA VAL A 141 17.21 -9.01 -0.33
C VAL A 141 16.75 -9.59 -1.67
N ASN A 142 15.93 -8.89 -2.46
CA ASN A 142 15.53 -9.39 -3.78
C ASN A 142 16.73 -9.68 -4.68
N MET A 143 17.67 -8.73 -4.78
CA MET A 143 18.86 -8.89 -5.62
C MET A 143 19.77 -10.00 -5.11
N SER A 144 19.93 -10.11 -3.78
CA SER A 144 20.73 -11.18 -3.16
C SER A 144 20.12 -12.55 -3.41
N MET A 145 18.80 -12.67 -3.29
CA MET A 145 18.09 -13.93 -3.52
C MET A 145 18.02 -14.30 -4.99
N ALA A 146 17.96 -13.31 -5.90
CA ALA A 146 18.09 -13.54 -7.33
C ALA A 146 19.49 -14.06 -7.69
N LEU A 147 20.53 -13.44 -7.14
CA LEU A 147 21.92 -13.89 -7.34
C LEU A 147 22.13 -15.29 -6.78
N LEU A 148 21.60 -15.58 -5.58
CA LEU A 148 21.67 -16.92 -4.99
C LEU A 148 20.97 -17.95 -5.90
N ALA A 149 19.77 -17.65 -6.40
CA ALA A 149 19.05 -18.55 -7.31
C ALA A 149 19.85 -18.81 -8.61
N PHE A 150 20.49 -17.77 -9.16
CA PHE A 150 21.37 -17.91 -10.33
C PHE A 150 22.60 -18.78 -10.03
N VAL A 151 23.28 -18.55 -8.90
CA VAL A 151 24.45 -19.34 -8.50
C VAL A 151 24.07 -20.81 -8.29
N VAL A 152 22.95 -21.08 -7.61
CA VAL A 152 22.46 -22.45 -7.42
C VAL A 152 22.13 -23.10 -8.76
N TRP A 153 21.47 -22.37 -9.66
CA TRP A 153 21.17 -22.87 -11.01
C TRP A 153 22.45 -23.20 -11.81
N TYR A 154 23.52 -22.43 -11.63
CA TYR A 154 24.78 -22.61 -12.35
C TYR A 154 25.65 -23.74 -11.78
N VAL A 155 25.67 -23.91 -10.45
CA VAL A 155 26.58 -24.84 -9.76
C VAL A 155 25.99 -26.25 -9.62
N VAL A 156 24.66 -26.38 -9.53
CA VAL A 156 24.03 -27.70 -9.43
C VAL A 156 24.16 -28.39 -10.78
N GLU A 157 24.86 -29.52 -10.80
CA GLU A 157 24.94 -30.39 -11.96
C GLU A 157 23.58 -31.09 -12.18
N ASP A 158 23.09 -31.01 -13.41
CA ASP A 158 21.86 -31.67 -13.90
C ASP A 158 20.61 -31.47 -13.01
N PRO A 159 20.21 -30.22 -12.70
CA PRO A 159 19.03 -29.94 -11.89
C PRO A 159 17.79 -30.45 -12.62
N SER A 160 16.82 -31.00 -11.87
CA SER A 160 15.55 -31.42 -12.47
C SER A 160 14.91 -30.24 -13.23
N PRO A 161 14.20 -30.49 -14.36
CA PRO A 161 13.65 -29.40 -15.18
C PRO A 161 12.79 -28.41 -14.40
N LEU A 162 12.02 -28.92 -13.43
CA LEU A 162 11.18 -28.10 -12.56
C LEU A 162 12.01 -27.21 -11.62
N LEU A 163 13.08 -27.75 -11.03
CA LEU A 163 13.98 -26.97 -10.17
C LEU A 163 14.70 -25.90 -10.98
N ALA A 164 15.25 -26.26 -12.15
CA ALA A 164 15.93 -25.33 -13.04
C ALA A 164 15.01 -24.16 -13.41
N GLN A 165 13.78 -24.48 -13.82
CA GLN A 165 12.76 -23.48 -14.16
C GLN A 165 12.39 -22.61 -12.96
N PHE A 166 12.20 -23.19 -11.76
CA PHE A 166 11.94 -22.43 -10.55
C PHE A 166 13.07 -21.45 -10.22
N LEU A 167 14.33 -21.87 -10.30
CA LEU A 167 15.49 -21.02 -10.02
C LEU A 167 15.61 -19.86 -11.02
N VAL A 168 15.39 -20.13 -12.30
CA VAL A 168 15.34 -19.08 -13.35
C VAL A 168 14.22 -18.08 -13.05
N MET A 169 13.02 -18.55 -12.68
CA MET A 169 11.89 -17.67 -12.34
C MET A 169 12.13 -16.89 -11.05
N MET A 170 12.79 -17.48 -10.05
CA MET A 170 13.22 -16.79 -8.83
C MET A 170 14.21 -15.67 -9.11
N CYS A 171 15.17 -15.91 -10.01
CA CYS A 171 16.12 -14.91 -10.47
C CYS A 171 15.39 -13.77 -11.20
N PHE A 172 14.57 -14.11 -12.20
CA PHE A 172 13.79 -13.13 -12.97
C PHE A 172 12.88 -12.28 -12.06
N ALA A 173 12.12 -12.90 -11.16
CA ALA A 173 11.23 -12.20 -10.24
C ALA A 173 12.01 -11.28 -9.30
N GLY A 174 13.14 -11.74 -8.74
CA GLY A 174 13.97 -10.95 -7.84
C GLY A 174 14.63 -9.75 -8.52
N VAL A 175 15.22 -9.93 -9.71
CA VAL A 175 15.76 -8.81 -10.49
C VAL A 175 14.65 -7.83 -10.85
N SER A 176 13.50 -8.32 -11.33
CA SER A 176 12.38 -7.46 -11.71
C SER A 176 11.87 -6.61 -10.55
N LEU A 177 11.58 -7.22 -9.40
CA LEU A 177 11.11 -6.51 -8.20
C LEU A 177 12.19 -5.60 -7.61
N GLY A 178 13.45 -6.04 -7.63
CA GLY A 178 14.59 -5.25 -7.22
C GLY A 178 14.77 -3.98 -8.06
N LEU A 179 14.61 -4.08 -9.39
CA LEU A 179 14.66 -2.91 -10.29
C LEU A 179 13.44 -2.02 -10.12
N LEU A 180 12.24 -2.60 -10.01
CA LEU A 180 10.99 -1.86 -9.81
C LEU A 180 10.98 -1.05 -8.50
N ASN A 181 11.69 -1.50 -7.46
CA ASN A 181 11.80 -0.74 -6.21
C ASN A 181 13.12 0.04 -6.07
N GLY A 182 14.17 -0.38 -6.78
CA GLY A 182 15.51 0.22 -6.74
C GLY A 182 15.73 1.38 -7.72
N ILE A 183 14.94 1.50 -8.78
CA ILE A 183 15.02 2.65 -9.70
C ILE A 183 13.97 3.67 -9.28
N PRO A 184 14.34 4.93 -8.96
CA PRO A 184 13.37 5.90 -8.45
C PRO A 184 12.37 6.32 -9.55
N PHE A 185 11.09 6.01 -9.35
CA PHE A 185 9.99 6.53 -10.18
C PHE A 185 8.73 6.75 -9.33
N LYS A 186 7.81 7.59 -9.83
CA LYS A 186 6.53 7.91 -9.18
C LYS A 186 5.37 7.55 -10.11
N ARG A 187 4.59 6.53 -9.74
CA ARG A 187 3.32 6.15 -10.39
C ARG A 187 2.27 5.84 -9.30
N GLY A 188 1.63 6.88 -8.79
CA GLY A 188 0.76 6.76 -7.62
C GLY A 188 1.59 6.70 -6.34
N ILE A 189 1.77 5.51 -5.76
CA ILE A 189 2.59 5.28 -4.57
C ILE A 189 4.08 5.37 -4.96
N THR A 190 4.86 6.04 -4.11
CA THR A 190 6.30 6.22 -4.30
C THR A 190 7.04 4.95 -3.90
N ASN A 191 7.91 4.42 -4.78
CA ASN A 191 8.71 3.23 -4.48
C ASN A 191 9.88 3.53 -3.53
N ASP A 192 10.58 2.49 -3.08
CA ASP A 192 11.62 2.61 -2.05
C ASP A 192 12.76 3.55 -2.42
N ALA A 193 13.34 3.41 -3.61
CA ALA A 193 14.42 4.27 -4.05
C ALA A 193 13.98 5.73 -4.15
N ALA A 194 12.76 5.99 -4.62
CA ALA A 194 12.23 7.34 -4.66
C ALA A 194 11.96 7.90 -3.25
N ASN A 195 11.48 7.09 -2.29
CA ASN A 195 11.32 7.49 -0.89
C ASN A 195 12.66 7.86 -0.26
N VAL A 196 13.71 7.05 -0.45
CA VAL A 196 15.07 7.36 0.04
C VAL A 196 15.60 8.65 -0.58
N ARG A 197 15.45 8.81 -1.89
CA ARG A 197 15.89 10.03 -2.60
C ARG A 197 15.18 11.27 -2.06
N LEU A 198 13.87 11.18 -1.86
CA LEU A 198 13.04 12.27 -1.34
C LEU A 198 13.48 12.66 0.07
N MET A 199 13.56 11.69 0.99
CA MET A 199 13.90 11.95 2.39
C MET A 199 15.35 12.41 2.60
N ARG A 200 16.29 11.98 1.75
CA ARG A 200 17.67 12.49 1.79
C ARG A 200 17.78 13.91 1.29
N LYS A 201 16.96 14.30 0.32
CA LYS A 201 17.00 15.64 -0.30
C LYS A 201 16.19 16.67 0.48
N TYR A 202 15.07 16.27 1.08
CA TYR A 202 14.10 17.18 1.70
C TYR A 202 13.83 16.80 3.16
N PRO A 203 14.36 17.57 4.13
CA PRO A 203 14.13 17.33 5.56
C PRO A 203 12.64 17.33 5.95
N LYS A 204 11.83 18.18 5.29
CA LYS A 204 10.36 18.23 5.45
C LYS A 204 9.72 16.87 5.13
N SER A 205 10.06 16.25 4.01
CA SER A 205 9.54 14.92 3.63
C SER A 205 10.02 13.83 4.59
N LYS A 206 11.27 13.90 5.05
CA LYS A 206 11.78 12.99 6.10
C LYS A 206 10.94 13.11 7.37
N LYS A 207 10.70 14.33 7.86
CA LYS A 207 9.85 14.59 9.02
C LYS A 207 8.46 14.01 8.82
N ALA A 208 7.83 14.33 7.70
CA ALA A 208 6.49 13.89 7.37
C ALA A 208 6.36 12.36 7.37
N MET A 209 7.33 11.63 6.80
CA MET A 209 7.37 10.17 6.82
C MET A 209 7.52 9.62 8.24
N MET A 210 8.43 10.18 9.06
CA MET A 210 8.62 9.72 10.43
C MET A 210 7.37 9.93 11.29
N VAL A 211 6.68 11.07 11.12
CA VAL A 211 5.42 11.35 11.80
C VAL A 211 4.35 10.34 11.38
N GLN A 212 4.19 10.08 10.09
CA GLN A 212 3.23 9.10 9.57
C GLN A 212 3.49 7.69 10.13
N LEU A 213 4.75 7.24 10.19
CA LEU A 213 5.10 5.94 10.77
C LEU A 213 4.79 5.86 12.27
N ARG A 214 5.08 6.92 13.03
CA ARG A 214 4.77 6.98 14.48
C ARG A 214 3.27 6.97 14.74
N VAL A 215 2.53 7.84 14.06
CA VAL A 215 1.08 7.96 14.19
C VAL A 215 0.40 6.65 13.77
N ASN A 216 0.81 6.05 12.66
CA ASN A 216 0.26 4.77 12.23
C ASN A 216 0.46 3.67 13.27
N ALA A 217 1.64 3.58 13.89
CA ALA A 217 1.90 2.60 14.94
C ALA A 217 0.98 2.81 16.16
N TYR A 218 0.84 4.05 16.63
CA TYR A 218 -0.03 4.38 17.75
C TYR A 218 -1.50 4.10 17.45
N ILE A 219 -1.95 4.41 16.23
CA ILE A 219 -3.31 4.08 15.77
C ILE A 219 -3.51 2.56 15.75
N GLN A 220 -2.54 1.77 15.27
CA GLN A 220 -2.64 0.30 15.29
C GLN A 220 -2.70 -0.26 16.73
N GLU A 221 -2.00 0.37 17.67
CA GLU A 221 -2.04 0.04 19.10
C GLU A 221 -3.33 0.49 19.80
N GLY A 222 -4.21 1.20 19.10
CA GLY A 222 -5.49 1.66 19.64
C GLY A 222 -5.42 2.97 20.41
N ILE A 223 -4.35 3.74 20.24
CA ILE A 223 -4.19 5.09 20.77
C ILE A 223 -4.82 6.06 19.76
N ARG A 224 -5.70 6.94 20.24
CA ARG A 224 -6.35 7.93 19.38
C ARG A 224 -5.41 9.09 19.10
N ILE A 225 -5.64 9.80 18.00
CA ILE A 225 -4.73 10.85 17.54
C ILE A 225 -4.67 12.05 18.48
N LYS A 226 -5.74 12.36 19.24
CA LYS A 226 -5.70 13.39 20.29
C LYS A 226 -4.82 13.04 21.48
N ASP A 227 -4.65 11.74 21.73
CA ASP A 227 -3.86 11.22 22.85
C ASP A 227 -2.35 11.12 22.49
N MET A 228 -1.97 11.49 21.25
CA MET A 228 -0.58 11.51 20.79
C MET A 228 0.10 12.85 21.11
N PRO A 229 1.45 12.91 21.12
CA PRO A 229 2.16 14.17 21.30
C PRO A 229 1.91 15.16 20.16
N GLU A 230 1.50 16.38 20.50
CA GLU A 230 1.14 17.43 19.52
C GLU A 230 2.35 17.89 18.70
N GLU A 231 3.53 17.90 19.31
CA GLU A 231 4.79 18.33 18.70
C GLU A 231 5.17 17.48 17.47
N TRP A 232 4.66 16.26 17.36
CA TRP A 232 4.85 15.43 16.17
C TRP A 232 4.16 16.05 14.95
N LEU A 233 2.96 16.60 15.16
CA LEU A 233 2.16 17.21 14.11
C LEU A 233 2.54 18.67 13.87
N ALA A 234 3.29 19.31 14.78
CA ALA A 234 3.72 20.69 14.63
C ALA A 234 4.49 20.90 13.31
N TRP A 235 4.02 21.80 12.45
CA TRP A 235 4.62 22.11 11.15
C TRP A 235 4.98 23.58 11.06
N LYS A 236 6.17 23.89 10.52
CA LYS A 236 6.63 25.27 10.32
C LYS A 236 6.82 25.55 8.83
N GLY A 237 6.22 26.65 8.37
CA GLY A 237 6.24 27.09 6.97
C GLY A 237 5.23 26.36 6.09
N ASP A 238 5.29 26.62 4.79
CA ASP A 238 4.27 26.16 3.84
C ASP A 238 4.28 24.65 3.64
N ILE A 239 3.10 24.13 3.28
CA ILE A 239 2.83 22.73 2.92
C ILE A 239 2.70 22.65 1.40
N ASP A 240 3.40 21.70 0.81
CA ASP A 240 3.20 21.33 -0.60
C ASP A 240 2.05 20.32 -0.70
N TYR A 241 0.89 20.76 -1.18
CA TYR A 241 -0.31 19.94 -1.33
C TYR A 241 -0.20 18.89 -2.46
N GLY A 242 0.73 19.07 -3.40
CA GLY A 242 1.07 18.09 -4.44
C GLY A 242 2.04 16.99 -3.95
N GLU A 243 2.61 17.15 -2.75
CA GLU A 243 3.50 16.18 -2.12
C GLU A 243 2.74 15.36 -1.06
N PRO A 244 2.43 14.07 -1.33
CA PRO A 244 1.57 13.26 -0.47
C PRO A 244 2.04 13.13 0.98
N MET A 245 3.35 13.09 1.23
CA MET A 245 3.84 12.94 2.60
C MET A 245 3.53 14.20 3.42
N GLN A 246 3.76 15.38 2.86
CA GLN A 246 3.44 16.66 3.50
C GLN A 246 1.94 16.86 3.68
N LEU A 247 1.13 16.58 2.65
CA LEU A 247 -0.33 16.63 2.74
C LEU A 247 -0.85 15.75 3.88
N ASN A 248 -0.32 14.53 4.03
CA ASN A 248 -0.74 13.63 5.12
C ASN A 248 -0.50 14.23 6.50
N VAL A 249 0.54 15.03 6.73
CA VAL A 249 0.74 15.71 8.03
C VAL A 249 -0.41 16.69 8.31
N ARG A 250 -0.87 17.42 7.29
CA ARG A 250 -2.00 18.33 7.42
C ARG A 250 -3.30 17.58 7.69
N LEU A 251 -3.53 16.46 7.03
CA LEU A 251 -4.68 15.60 7.29
C LEU A 251 -4.67 15.01 8.70
N LEU A 252 -3.50 14.65 9.22
CA LEU A 252 -3.35 14.22 10.62
C LEU A 252 -3.68 15.35 11.61
N GLN A 253 -3.30 16.60 11.32
CA GLN A 253 -3.71 17.75 12.13
C GLN A 253 -5.24 17.92 12.14
N VAL A 254 -5.88 17.84 10.97
CA VAL A 254 -7.35 17.87 10.86
C VAL A 254 -7.98 16.73 11.66
N GLY A 255 -7.48 15.50 11.52
CA GLY A 255 -7.95 14.35 12.29
C GLY A 255 -7.82 14.56 13.80
N ARG A 256 -6.75 15.24 14.26
CA ARG A 256 -6.61 15.62 15.68
C ARG A 256 -7.66 16.62 16.13
N LEU A 257 -7.93 17.67 15.36
CA LEU A 257 -8.99 18.66 15.67
C LEU A 257 -10.36 17.97 15.77
N MET A 258 -10.65 17.07 14.83
CA MET A 258 -11.87 16.26 14.82
C MET A 258 -12.01 15.41 16.09
N ASP A 259 -10.95 14.73 16.51
CA ASP A 259 -10.94 13.87 17.70
C ASP A 259 -11.05 14.68 19.00
N LEU A 260 -10.54 15.92 19.02
CA LEU A 260 -10.70 16.89 20.11
C LEU A 260 -12.11 17.51 20.16
N GLY A 261 -12.96 17.28 19.16
CA GLY A 261 -14.29 17.87 19.06
C GLY A 261 -14.31 19.30 18.50
N GLN A 262 -13.17 19.80 18.01
CA GLN A 262 -13.04 21.13 17.39
C GLN A 262 -13.50 21.09 15.92
N MET A 263 -14.78 20.77 15.70
CA MET A 263 -15.31 20.48 14.36
C MET A 263 -15.24 21.69 13.40
N GLU A 264 -15.46 22.90 13.93
CA GLU A 264 -15.42 24.12 13.12
C GLU A 264 -14.00 24.44 12.63
N GLU A 265 -13.02 24.36 13.53
CA GLU A 265 -11.61 24.55 13.18
C GLU A 265 -11.14 23.48 12.19
N ALA A 266 -11.60 22.23 12.37
CA ALA A 266 -11.35 21.14 11.43
C ALA A 266 -11.97 21.43 10.05
N TYR A 267 -13.19 21.96 10.00
CA TYR A 267 -13.90 22.30 8.76
C TYR A 267 -13.13 23.35 7.97
N VAL A 268 -12.77 24.48 8.60
CA VAL A 268 -12.00 25.55 7.96
C VAL A 268 -10.67 25.04 7.44
N ALA A 269 -9.95 24.24 8.23
CA ALA A 269 -8.67 23.67 7.82
C ALA A 269 -8.81 22.70 6.64
N LEU A 270 -9.87 21.87 6.63
CA LEU A 270 -10.09 20.91 5.55
C LEU A 270 -10.61 21.56 4.27
N GLU A 271 -11.40 22.63 4.37
CA GLU A 271 -11.84 23.41 3.23
C GLU A 271 -10.64 24.05 2.51
N GLU A 272 -9.69 24.61 3.26
CA GLU A 272 -8.42 25.12 2.73
C GLU A 272 -7.71 24.03 1.90
N ILE A 273 -7.54 22.84 2.47
CA ILE A 273 -6.91 21.69 1.80
C ILE A 273 -7.68 21.32 0.52
N ALA A 274 -9.02 21.29 0.57
CA ALA A 274 -9.87 20.87 -0.55
C ALA A 274 -9.78 21.79 -1.78
N ARG A 275 -9.34 23.05 -1.61
CA ARG A 275 -9.06 23.98 -2.73
C ARG A 275 -7.89 23.49 -3.59
N HIS A 276 -6.98 22.71 -3.02
CA HIS A 276 -5.82 22.13 -3.70
C HIS A 276 -6.05 20.71 -4.22
N ARG A 277 -7.28 20.18 -4.21
CA ARG A 277 -7.57 18.78 -4.62
C ARG A 277 -7.09 18.42 -6.02
N GLY A 278 -6.97 19.40 -6.93
CA GLY A 278 -6.46 19.20 -8.29
C GLY A 278 -4.96 18.85 -8.35
N GLU A 279 -4.21 19.14 -7.28
CA GLU A 279 -2.78 18.84 -7.16
C GLU A 279 -2.53 17.45 -6.55
N MET A 280 -3.54 16.89 -5.89
CA MET A 280 -3.44 15.66 -5.11
C MET A 280 -3.52 14.41 -5.98
N ILE A 281 -2.98 13.30 -5.46
CA ILE A 281 -3.27 11.97 -6.01
C ILE A 281 -4.78 11.71 -5.82
N GLY A 282 -5.43 11.18 -6.86
CA GLY A 282 -6.90 11.02 -6.88
C GLY A 282 -7.49 10.26 -5.69
N LEU A 283 -6.73 9.35 -5.07
CA LEU A 283 -7.17 8.67 -3.83
C LEU A 283 -7.26 9.64 -2.64
N LEU A 284 -6.23 10.46 -2.43
CA LEU A 284 -6.21 11.45 -1.34
C LEU A 284 -7.25 12.54 -1.56
N ALA A 285 -7.45 12.96 -2.81
CA ALA A 285 -8.52 13.90 -3.16
C ALA A 285 -9.90 13.37 -2.75
N LYS A 286 -10.17 12.07 -2.96
CA LYS A 286 -11.43 11.44 -2.54
C LYS A 286 -11.57 11.37 -1.02
N GLU A 287 -10.50 11.06 -0.30
CA GLU A 287 -10.49 11.09 1.17
C GLU A 287 -10.80 12.48 1.71
N VAL A 288 -10.16 13.52 1.17
CA VAL A 288 -10.43 14.93 1.53
C VAL A 288 -11.89 15.30 1.29
N VAL A 289 -12.45 14.92 0.13
CA VAL A 289 -13.86 15.19 -0.19
C VAL A 289 -14.81 14.49 0.77
N CYS A 290 -14.57 13.22 1.11
CA CYS A 290 -15.40 12.49 2.08
C CYS A 290 -15.39 13.17 3.45
N GLU A 291 -14.21 13.51 3.97
CA GLU A 291 -14.10 14.16 5.28
C GLU A 291 -14.69 15.59 5.27
N LEU A 292 -14.60 16.32 4.15
CA LEU A 292 -15.19 17.66 4.03
C LEU A 292 -16.72 17.60 4.05
N ILE A 293 -17.32 16.67 3.30
CA ILE A 293 -18.77 16.46 3.33
C ILE A 293 -19.21 16.04 4.74
N TYR A 294 -18.46 15.17 5.42
CA TYR A 294 -18.76 14.82 6.80
C TYR A 294 -18.77 16.06 7.71
N LEU A 295 -17.71 16.87 7.67
CA LEU A 295 -17.61 18.09 8.48
C LEU A 295 -18.71 19.09 8.15
N ASP A 296 -19.02 19.28 6.86
CA ASP A 296 -20.09 20.15 6.37
C ASP A 296 -21.47 19.79 6.93
N LEU A 297 -21.75 18.48 7.08
CA LEU A 297 -22.99 17.98 7.68
C LEU A 297 -23.02 18.20 9.19
N VAL A 298 -21.97 17.79 9.92
CA VAL A 298 -21.98 17.84 11.40
C VAL A 298 -21.85 19.26 11.97
N THR A 299 -21.30 20.19 11.20
CA THR A 299 -21.23 21.62 11.57
C THR A 299 -22.48 22.41 11.13
N GLY A 300 -23.36 21.80 10.33
CA GLY A 300 -24.59 22.43 9.86
C GLY A 300 -24.42 23.43 8.69
N HIS A 301 -23.22 23.53 8.10
CA HIS A 301 -22.97 24.37 6.92
C HIS A 301 -23.80 23.94 5.72
N ASN A 302 -23.91 22.62 5.48
CA ASN A 302 -24.70 22.03 4.40
C ASN A 302 -24.43 22.61 3.00
N GLN A 303 -23.19 23.05 2.73
CA GLN A 303 -22.81 23.68 1.46
C GLN A 303 -22.34 22.66 0.42
N TRP A 304 -21.67 21.60 0.88
CA TRP A 304 -20.87 20.72 0.03
C TRP A 304 -21.53 19.38 -0.24
N ALA A 305 -22.43 18.91 0.63
CA ALA A 305 -23.04 17.60 0.51
C ALA A 305 -23.70 17.33 -0.86
N ASP A 306 -24.46 18.30 -1.39
CA ASP A 306 -25.15 18.14 -2.68
C ASP A 306 -24.25 18.31 -3.91
N THR A 307 -23.13 19.01 -3.77
CA THR A 307 -22.24 19.33 -4.89
C THR A 307 -21.09 18.34 -5.02
N LEU A 308 -20.54 17.87 -3.89
CA LEU A 308 -19.37 17.00 -3.86
C LEU A 308 -19.71 15.51 -3.78
N TYR A 309 -20.91 15.13 -3.30
CA TYR A 309 -21.33 13.72 -3.22
C TYR A 309 -21.78 13.16 -4.57
N THR A 310 -20.81 12.99 -5.47
CA THR A 310 -21.02 12.44 -6.81
C THR A 310 -21.11 10.91 -6.78
N LYS A 311 -21.57 10.30 -7.89
CA LYS A 311 -21.58 8.84 -8.07
C LYS A 311 -20.20 8.20 -7.92
N GLU A 312 -19.12 8.91 -8.25
CA GLU A 312 -17.76 8.43 -8.05
C GLU A 312 -17.41 8.33 -6.55
N ILE A 313 -17.78 9.34 -5.77
CA ILE A 313 -17.59 9.35 -4.31
C ILE A 313 -18.48 8.30 -3.65
N GLU A 314 -19.73 8.13 -4.10
CA GLU A 314 -20.62 7.09 -3.60
C GLU A 314 -20.00 5.69 -3.79
N LEU A 315 -19.52 5.38 -5.00
CA LEU A 315 -18.87 4.11 -5.30
C LEU A 315 -17.62 3.90 -4.43
N TYR A 316 -16.84 4.97 -4.23
CA TYR A 316 -15.66 4.95 -3.37
C TYR A 316 -16.03 4.64 -1.91
N VAL A 317 -17.00 5.34 -1.33
CA VAL A 317 -17.48 5.09 0.04
C VAL A 317 -17.97 3.65 0.20
N ARG A 318 -18.79 3.15 -0.75
CA ARG A 318 -19.28 1.76 -0.74
C ARG A 318 -18.15 0.74 -0.82
N GLN A 319 -17.13 0.99 -1.62
CA GLN A 319 -15.99 0.07 -1.78
C GLN A 319 -15.20 -0.08 -0.48
N TYR A 320 -15.03 1.00 0.29
CA TYR A 320 -14.15 1.02 1.46
C TYR A 320 -14.88 0.93 2.81
N SER A 321 -16.21 1.02 2.86
CA SER A 321 -16.99 0.93 4.10
C SER A 321 -16.83 -0.40 4.85
N ALA A 322 -16.50 -1.48 4.17
CA ALA A 322 -16.20 -2.77 4.80
C ALA A 322 -14.81 -2.80 5.47
N LEU A 323 -13.90 -1.89 5.11
CA LEU A 323 -12.49 -1.90 5.53
C LEU A 323 -12.12 -0.74 6.46
N MET A 324 -12.85 0.38 6.37
CA MET A 324 -12.53 1.64 7.06
C MET A 324 -13.71 2.11 7.91
N SER A 325 -13.48 2.35 9.20
CA SER A 325 -14.49 2.89 10.11
C SER A 325 -14.88 4.33 9.75
N SER A 326 -13.97 5.12 9.17
CA SER A 326 -14.25 6.49 8.74
C SER A 326 -15.35 6.57 7.68
N LYS A 327 -15.44 5.57 6.79
CA LYS A 327 -16.51 5.47 5.80
C LYS A 327 -17.84 5.07 6.43
N GLN A 328 -17.83 4.31 7.52
CA GLN A 328 -19.05 4.05 8.30
C GLN A 328 -19.49 5.29 9.07
N ARG A 329 -18.56 6.03 9.69
CA ARG A 329 -18.84 7.34 10.31
C ARG A 329 -19.45 8.31 9.30
N PHE A 330 -18.90 8.38 8.10
CA PHE A 330 -19.46 9.18 7.00
C PHE A 330 -20.91 8.77 6.69
N LEU A 331 -21.18 7.48 6.51
CA LEU A 331 -22.53 6.99 6.21
C LEU A 331 -23.51 7.22 7.37
N CYS A 332 -23.03 7.14 8.61
CA CYS A 332 -23.82 7.47 9.80
C CYS A 332 -24.22 8.95 9.81
N ALA A 333 -23.28 9.86 9.54
CA ALA A 333 -23.57 11.29 9.44
C ALA A 333 -24.52 11.60 8.28
N TRP A 334 -24.31 10.96 7.12
CA TRP A 334 -25.18 11.11 5.97
C TRP A 334 -26.63 10.68 6.28
N ALA A 335 -26.82 9.50 6.88
CA ALA A 335 -28.14 9.02 7.27
C ALA A 335 -28.80 9.97 8.27
N LEU A 336 -28.06 10.44 9.27
CA LEU A 336 -28.61 11.28 10.35
C LEU A 336 -28.98 12.69 9.87
N TYR A 337 -28.08 13.38 9.18
CA TYR A 337 -28.25 14.80 8.85
C TYR A 337 -28.85 15.03 7.47
N LYS A 338 -28.48 14.23 6.46
CA LYS A 338 -28.92 14.42 5.09
C LYS A 338 -30.23 13.68 4.78
N GLU A 339 -30.34 12.43 5.21
CA GLU A 339 -31.55 11.62 5.01
C GLU A 339 -32.57 11.79 6.14
N GLN A 340 -32.17 12.35 7.28
CA GLN A 340 -32.98 12.48 8.49
C GLN A 340 -33.51 11.13 9.00
N ASP A 341 -32.75 10.06 8.77
CA ASP A 341 -33.07 8.69 9.15
C ASP A 341 -32.22 8.26 10.36
N ARG A 342 -32.75 8.57 11.56
CA ARG A 342 -32.08 8.25 12.82
C ARG A 342 -31.94 6.75 13.05
N GLU A 343 -32.92 5.95 12.63
CA GLU A 343 -32.88 4.49 12.82
C GLU A 343 -31.76 3.86 11.99
N LYS A 344 -31.61 4.27 10.72
CA LYS A 344 -30.52 3.84 9.86
C LYS A 344 -29.16 4.27 10.41
N ALA A 345 -29.04 5.52 10.88
CA ALA A 345 -27.81 6.00 11.49
C ALA A 345 -27.43 5.17 12.73
N LEU A 346 -28.39 4.90 13.61
CA LEU A 346 -28.17 4.09 14.82
C LEU A 346 -27.74 2.67 14.48
N ALA A 347 -28.39 2.04 13.49
CA ALA A 347 -28.02 0.70 13.03
C ALA A 347 -26.57 0.64 12.50
N ILE A 348 -26.11 1.69 11.80
CA ILE A 348 -24.71 1.79 11.35
C ILE A 348 -23.76 1.89 12.55
N TYR A 349 -24.04 2.78 13.50
CA TYR A 349 -23.25 2.97 14.71
C TYR A 349 -23.10 1.65 15.50
N GLU A 350 -24.22 0.98 15.79
CA GLU A 350 -24.24 -0.30 16.52
C GLU A 350 -23.44 -1.38 15.78
N ASN A 351 -23.52 -1.42 14.44
CA ASN A 351 -22.73 -2.35 13.63
C ASN A 351 -21.23 -2.12 13.78
N VAL A 352 -20.80 -0.86 13.79
CA VAL A 352 -19.38 -0.51 13.98
C VAL A 352 -18.91 -0.90 15.37
N VAL A 353 -19.69 -0.59 16.41
CA VAL A 353 -19.38 -0.98 17.80
C VAL A 353 -19.25 -2.50 17.92
N GLN A 354 -20.16 -3.27 17.31
CA GLN A 354 -20.12 -4.73 17.32
C GLN A 354 -18.88 -5.29 16.60
N LYS A 355 -18.44 -4.65 15.50
CA LYS A 355 -17.33 -5.11 14.66
C LYS A 355 -15.99 -4.40 14.93
N GLN A 356 -15.91 -3.57 15.95
CA GLN A 356 -14.76 -2.67 16.20
C GLN A 356 -13.40 -3.39 16.18
N THR A 357 -13.32 -4.63 16.66
CA THR A 357 -12.07 -5.42 16.74
C THR A 357 -11.60 -5.95 15.38
N GLN A 358 -12.49 -5.99 14.38
CA GLN A 358 -12.21 -6.50 13.03
C GLN A 358 -11.37 -5.52 12.20
N TYR A 359 -11.47 -4.23 12.50
CA TYR A 359 -10.68 -3.19 11.84
C TYR A 359 -9.19 -3.26 12.22
N LEU A 360 -8.32 -2.80 11.32
CA LEU A 360 -6.88 -2.76 11.57
C LEU A 360 -6.49 -1.58 12.48
N LEU A 361 -7.01 -0.39 12.16
CA LEU A 361 -6.62 0.90 12.74
C LEU A 361 -7.47 1.21 13.98
N GLN A 362 -7.15 0.57 15.10
CA GLN A 362 -7.99 0.60 16.31
C GLN A 362 -8.15 2.00 16.93
N GLY A 363 -7.15 2.87 16.80
CA GLY A 363 -7.22 4.26 17.26
C GLY A 363 -8.24 5.08 16.48
N GLU A 364 -8.28 4.91 15.15
CA GLU A 364 -9.28 5.52 14.28
C GLU A 364 -10.69 5.00 14.60
N VAL A 365 -10.83 3.69 14.82
CA VAL A 365 -12.14 3.10 15.17
C VAL A 365 -12.69 3.68 16.47
N LYS A 366 -11.84 3.83 17.50
CA LYS A 366 -12.25 4.45 18.77
C LYS A 366 -12.62 5.93 18.61
N MET A 367 -11.88 6.66 17.78
CA MET A 367 -12.20 8.04 17.43
C MET A 367 -13.55 8.11 16.69
N ASP A 368 -13.73 7.30 15.65
CA ASP A 368 -14.95 7.28 14.83
C ASP A 368 -16.19 6.90 15.65
N ILE A 369 -16.09 5.92 16.56
CA ILE A 369 -17.17 5.55 17.49
C ILE A 369 -17.53 6.73 18.40
N ALA A 370 -16.54 7.39 19.01
CA ALA A 370 -16.80 8.54 19.89
C ALA A 370 -17.44 9.71 19.12
N MET A 371 -17.00 9.94 17.88
CA MET A 371 -17.59 10.96 17.01
C MET A 371 -19.03 10.59 16.61
N MET A 372 -19.29 9.32 16.29
CA MET A 372 -20.65 8.86 15.99
C MET A 372 -21.59 9.00 17.18
N GLU A 373 -21.14 8.62 18.37
CA GLU A 373 -21.89 8.80 19.62
C GLU A 373 -22.24 10.28 19.85
N ALA A 374 -21.27 11.20 19.67
CA ALA A 374 -21.50 12.64 19.81
C ALA A 374 -22.58 13.18 18.85
N MET A 375 -22.70 12.65 17.62
CA MET A 375 -23.73 13.08 16.67
C MET A 375 -25.15 12.85 17.21
N PHE A 376 -25.39 11.78 17.99
CA PHE A 376 -26.72 11.47 18.52
C PHE A 376 -27.12 12.33 19.73
N HIS A 377 -26.15 12.96 20.39
CA HIS A 377 -26.36 13.88 21.51
C HIS A 377 -26.57 15.34 21.08
N LEU A 378 -26.20 15.68 19.85
CA LEU A 378 -26.35 17.02 19.26
C LEU A 378 -27.69 17.22 18.51
N VAL A 379 -28.53 16.18 18.42
CA VAL A 379 -29.82 16.17 17.72
C VAL A 379 -30.98 16.22 18.69
#